data_AF-X1IAI0-F1
#
_entry.id   AF-X1IAI0-F1
#
_cell.length_a   1.000
_cell.length_b   1.000
_cell.length_c   1.000
_cell.angle_alpha   90.00
_cell.angle_beta   90.00
_cell.angle_gamma   90.00
#
_symmetry.space_group_name_H-M   'P 1'
#
loop_
_entity.id
_entity.type
_entity.pdbx_description
1 polymer ?
#
loop_
_entity_poly.entity_id
_entity_poly.type
_entity_poly.pdbx_seq_one_letter_code
_entity_poly.pdbx_strand_id
1 'polypeptide(L)'
;MLKIFVELKIMFEEIIVMVGFTVFSIIASYILLKYIPNPVYAILRCIAVVGIIIHELSHALMCVITNTCIRTIKLLERSDGKSSFGLNYGGRVELKDYQKLSFLQAFLIGFAPIYISFWLFFFLWGQLKNPNIDVLLFYVYIFVMMSLVLSAAPS
;
A
#
# COMPACT_ATOMS: atom_id res chain seq x y z
N MET A 1 -6.62 13.79 -32.36
CA MET A 1 -5.97 12.47 -32.57
C MET A 1 -4.62 12.40 -31.84
N LEU A 2 -3.66 13.29 -32.12
CA LEU A 2 -2.33 13.30 -31.46
C LEU A 2 -2.39 13.38 -29.91
N LYS A 3 -3.29 14.20 -29.34
CA LYS A 3 -3.46 14.35 -27.88
C LYS A 3 -3.88 13.04 -27.17
N ILE A 4 -4.80 12.28 -27.78
CA ILE A 4 -5.27 11.00 -27.25
C ILE A 4 -4.13 9.96 -27.24
N PHE A 5 -3.30 9.93 -28.29
CA PHE A 5 -2.14 9.04 -28.35
C PHE A 5 -1.10 9.37 -27.28
N VAL A 6 -0.89 10.66 -26.98
CA VAL A 6 0.02 11.09 -25.91
C VAL A 6 -0.52 10.69 -24.55
N GLU A 7 -1.81 10.93 -24.27
CA GLU A 7 -2.45 10.53 -23.01
C GLU A 7 -2.42 9.01 -22.82
N LEU A 8 -2.69 8.23 -23.87
CA LEU A 8 -2.66 6.77 -23.82
C LEU A 8 -1.25 6.24 -23.54
N LYS A 9 -0.23 6.88 -24.11
CA LYS A 9 1.18 6.54 -23.88
C LYS A 9 1.57 6.79 -22.42
N ILE A 10 1.20 7.95 -21.87
CA ILE A 10 1.48 8.31 -20.47
C ILE A 10 0.80 7.30 -19.53
N MET A 11 -0.49 7.01 -19.76
CA MET A 11 -1.22 6.04 -18.96
C MET A 11 -0.59 4.63 -19.00
N PHE A 12 -0.09 4.20 -20.17
CA PHE A 12 0.59 2.92 -20.31
C PHE A 12 1.93 2.87 -19.57
N GLU A 13 2.72 3.95 -19.65
CA GLU A 13 3.95 4.08 -18.89
C GLU A 13 3.68 4.02 -17.37
N GLU A 14 2.66 4.73 -16.89
CA GLU A 14 2.25 4.69 -15.47
C GLU A 14 1.86 3.29 -15.00
N ILE A 15 1.10 2.54 -15.82
CA ILE A 15 0.72 1.16 -15.51
C ILE A 15 1.98 0.27 -15.39
N ILE A 16 2.94 0.41 -16.32
CA ILE A 16 4.19 -0.36 -16.26
C ILE A 16 4.97 -0.03 -14.98
N VAL A 17 5.09 1.25 -14.63
CA VAL A 17 5.82 1.67 -13.42
C VAL A 17 5.11 1.16 -12.16
N MET A 18 3.78 1.16 -12.14
CA MET A 18 2.99 0.64 -11.02
C MET A 18 3.12 -0.89 -10.86
N VAL A 19 3.15 -1.64 -11.97
CA VAL A 19 3.46 -3.08 -11.95
C VAL A 19 4.87 -3.30 -11.42
N GLY A 20 5.85 -2.53 -11.90
CA GLY A 20 7.24 -2.57 -11.41
C GLY A 20 7.34 -2.28 -9.92
N PHE A 21 6.63 -1.26 -9.43
CA PHE A 21 6.54 -0.91 -8.01
C PHE A 21 5.94 -2.05 -7.18
N THR A 22 4.88 -2.69 -7.69
CA THR A 22 4.22 -3.83 -7.01
C THR A 22 5.16 -5.02 -6.90
N VAL A 23 5.83 -5.40 -7.99
CA VAL A 23 6.80 -6.50 -8.00
C VAL A 23 7.96 -6.19 -7.06
N PHE A 24 8.49 -4.96 -7.11
CA PHE A 24 9.54 -4.50 -6.20
C PHE A 24 9.10 -4.58 -4.73
N SER A 25 7.91 -4.08 -4.41
CA SER A 25 7.31 -4.13 -3.07
C SER A 25 7.22 -5.56 -2.53
N ILE A 26 6.72 -6.50 -3.34
CA ILE A 26 6.59 -7.91 -2.96
C ILE A 26 7.98 -8.54 -2.71
N ILE A 27 8.93 -8.33 -3.63
CA ILE A 27 10.29 -8.89 -3.50
C ILE A 27 11.02 -8.28 -2.30
N ALA A 28 10.96 -6.95 -2.14
CA ALA A 28 11.58 -6.24 -1.03
C ALA A 28 10.98 -6.70 0.31
N SER A 29 9.65 -6.77 0.42
CA SER A 29 8.95 -7.29 1.59
C SER A 29 9.38 -8.72 1.93
N TYR A 30 9.48 -9.59 0.91
CA TYR A 30 9.92 -10.96 1.09
C TYR A 30 11.36 -11.05 1.60
N ILE A 31 12.29 -10.30 1.01
CA ILE A 31 13.69 -10.30 1.44
C ILE A 31 13.81 -9.73 2.86
N LEU A 32 13.23 -8.55 3.09
CA LEU A 32 13.38 -7.78 4.32
C LEU A 32 12.69 -8.43 5.52
N LEU A 33 11.54 -9.09 5.33
CA LEU A 33 10.79 -9.70 6.43
C LEU A 33 11.10 -11.19 6.62
N LYS A 34 11.70 -11.89 5.65
CA LYS A 34 11.99 -13.33 5.79
C LYS A 34 13.44 -13.64 6.12
N TYR A 35 14.41 -12.90 5.57
CA TYR A 35 15.83 -13.26 5.67
C TYR A 35 16.64 -12.39 6.61
N ILE A 36 16.13 -11.23 7.01
CA ILE A 36 16.85 -10.35 7.92
C ILE A 36 16.77 -10.89 9.35
N PRO A 37 17.91 -11.02 10.06
CA PRO A 37 17.91 -11.48 11.45
C PRO A 37 17.45 -10.39 12.43
N ASN A 38 17.14 -10.80 13.66
CA ASN A 38 16.96 -9.87 14.77
C ASN A 38 18.29 -9.13 15.08
N PRO A 39 18.26 -7.85 15.51
CA PRO A 39 17.09 -7.04 15.89
C PRO A 39 16.48 -6.23 14.73
N VAL A 40 17.12 -6.19 13.56
CA VAL A 40 16.67 -5.38 12.42
C VAL A 40 15.28 -5.82 11.94
N TYR A 41 15.01 -7.12 11.98
CA TYR A 41 13.67 -7.67 11.74
C TYR A 41 12.58 -7.00 12.59
N ALA A 42 12.81 -6.81 13.89
CA ALA A 42 11.83 -6.18 14.78
C ALA A 42 11.55 -4.72 14.38
N ILE A 43 12.58 -3.98 13.98
CA ILE A 43 12.46 -2.60 13.50
C ILE A 43 11.62 -2.56 12.21
N LEU A 44 11.92 -3.43 11.25
CA LEU A 44 11.18 -3.51 9.99
C LEU A 44 9.70 -3.85 10.21
N ARG A 45 9.38 -4.69 11.20
CA ARG A 45 7.99 -4.95 11.60
C ARG A 45 7.30 -3.70 12.12
N CYS A 46 7.96 -2.91 12.97
CA CYS A 46 7.42 -1.65 13.46
C CYS A 46 7.18 -0.66 12.32
N ILE A 47 8.09 -0.59 11.35
CA ILE A 47 7.93 0.23 10.14
C ILE A 47 6.72 -0.24 9.33
N ALA A 48 6.56 -1.55 9.11
CA ALA A 48 5.47 -2.11 8.33
C ALA A 48 4.07 -1.81 8.90
N VAL A 49 3.93 -1.59 10.21
CA VAL A 49 2.64 -1.25 10.85
C VAL A 49 1.98 -0.03 10.21
N VAL A 50 2.76 1.03 9.95
CA VAL A 50 2.23 2.25 9.33
C VAL A 50 1.74 1.97 7.92
N GLY A 51 2.46 1.11 7.19
CA GLY A 51 2.06 0.67 5.86
C GLY A 51 0.77 -0.13 5.88
N ILE A 52 0.59 -1.03 6.86
CA ILE A 52 -0.66 -1.80 7.05
C ILE A 52 -1.83 -0.86 7.32
N ILE A 53 -1.64 0.15 8.18
CA ILE A 53 -2.69 1.14 8.45
C ILE A 53 -3.11 1.86 7.16
N ILE A 54 -2.14 2.33 6.37
CA ILE A 54 -2.42 3.00 5.08
C ILE A 54 -3.11 2.03 4.10
N HIS A 55 -2.70 0.77 4.08
CA HIS A 55 -3.29 -0.28 3.26
C HIS A 55 -4.79 -0.47 3.56
N GLU A 56 -5.16 -0.62 4.83
CA GLU A 56 -6.57 -0.77 5.21
C GLU A 56 -7.38 0.50 5.01
N LEU A 57 -6.78 1.66 5.26
CA LEU A 57 -7.43 2.95 4.98
C LEU A 57 -7.70 3.12 3.49
N SER A 58 -6.86 2.55 2.62
CA SER A 58 -7.04 2.54 1.17
C SER A 58 -8.29 1.74 0.77
N HIS A 59 -8.49 0.56 1.38
CA HIS A 59 -9.74 -0.21 1.22
C HIS A 59 -10.95 0.56 1.71
N ALA A 60 -10.87 1.12 2.91
CA ALA A 60 -11.97 1.89 3.49
C ALA A 60 -12.34 3.09 2.60
N LEU A 61 -11.35 3.83 2.12
CA LEU A 61 -11.54 4.96 1.20
C LEU A 61 -12.22 4.50 -0.09
N MET A 62 -11.76 3.41 -0.70
CA MET A 62 -12.38 2.91 -1.92
C MET A 62 -13.79 2.36 -1.69
N CYS A 63 -14.07 1.78 -0.53
CA CYS A 63 -15.43 1.40 -0.15
C CYS A 63 -16.35 2.62 -0.07
N VAL A 64 -15.88 3.75 0.49
CA VAL A 64 -16.65 5.00 0.52
C VAL A 64 -16.89 5.53 -0.90
N ILE A 65 -15.87 5.54 -1.76
CA ILE A 65 -15.98 6.01 -3.15
C ILE A 65 -16.96 5.15 -3.95
N THR A 66 -16.94 3.83 -3.74
CA THR A 66 -17.80 2.87 -4.45
C THR A 66 -19.18 2.70 -3.81
N ASN A 67 -19.49 3.47 -2.76
CA ASN A 67 -20.71 3.37 -1.95
C ASN A 67 -20.98 1.95 -1.40
N THR A 68 -19.91 1.27 -1.02
CA THR A 68 -19.94 -0.08 -0.44
C THR A 68 -20.10 0.01 1.08
N CYS A 69 -21.07 -0.71 1.63
CA CYS A 69 -21.37 -0.65 3.06
C CYS A 69 -20.32 -1.42 3.90
N ILE A 70 -19.52 -0.66 4.65
CA ILE A 70 -18.55 -1.19 5.61
C ILE A 70 -19.27 -1.56 6.92
N ARG A 71 -19.02 -2.77 7.42
CA ARG A 71 -19.51 -3.25 8.72
C ARG A 71 -18.54 -2.88 9.83
N THR A 72 -17.26 -3.20 9.64
CA THR A 72 -16.21 -3.04 10.66
C THR A 72 -14.89 -2.73 9.99
N ILE A 73 -14.10 -1.83 10.57
CA ILE A 73 -12.70 -1.59 10.17
C ILE A 73 -11.82 -1.94 11.36
N LYS A 74 -10.87 -2.86 11.16
CA LYS A 74 -9.82 -3.18 12.12
C LYS A 74 -8.47 -2.89 11.47
N LEU A 75 -7.78 -1.86 11.96
CA LEU A 75 -6.51 -1.42 11.37
C LEU A 75 -5.31 -2.24 11.87
N LEU A 76 -5.42 -2.82 13.06
CA LEU A 76 -4.36 -3.62 13.67
C LEU A 76 -4.97 -4.72 14.53
N GLU A 77 -5.25 -5.86 13.90
CA GLU A 77 -5.69 -7.07 14.56
C GLU A 77 -4.51 -8.03 14.70
N ARG A 78 -4.34 -8.58 15.91
CA ARG A 78 -3.34 -9.61 16.14
C ARG A 78 -3.83 -10.89 15.48
N SER A 79 -3.10 -11.37 14.47
CA SER A 79 -3.38 -12.65 13.85
C SER A 79 -2.68 -13.74 14.63
N ASP A 80 -3.45 -14.72 15.11
CA ASP A 80 -2.93 -15.93 15.76
C ASP A 80 -2.27 -16.91 14.75
N GLY A 81 -2.42 -16.63 13.45
CA GLY A 81 -1.83 -17.40 12.36
C GLY A 81 -0.49 -16.83 11.86
N LYS A 82 0.42 -17.73 11.45
CA LYS A 82 1.63 -17.37 10.70
C LYS A 82 1.23 -16.64 9.41
N SER A 83 1.33 -15.32 9.36
CA SER A 83 1.28 -14.61 8.07
C SER A 83 2.49 -15.02 7.22
N SER A 84 2.36 -14.91 5.88
CA SER A 84 3.44 -15.27 4.93
C SER A 84 4.78 -14.57 5.21
N PHE A 85 4.78 -13.49 5.99
CA PHE A 85 5.96 -12.70 6.33
C PHE A 85 6.27 -12.69 7.85
N GLY A 86 5.63 -13.54 8.66
CA GLY A 86 5.86 -13.61 10.11
C GLY A 86 5.35 -12.40 10.90
N LEU A 87 4.55 -11.54 10.27
CA LEU A 87 3.80 -10.46 10.92
C LEU A 87 2.62 -11.05 11.69
N ASN A 88 2.62 -10.88 13.01
CA ASN A 88 1.49 -11.26 13.87
C ASN A 88 0.39 -10.19 13.89
N TYR A 89 0.45 -9.21 12.98
CA TYR A 89 -0.49 -8.11 12.90
C TYR A 89 -0.92 -7.95 11.45
N GLY A 90 -2.22 -7.80 11.24
CA GLY A 90 -2.81 -7.45 9.95
C GLY A 90 -4.00 -6.53 10.18
N GLY A 91 -4.62 -6.10 9.10
CA GLY A 91 -5.87 -5.36 9.16
C GLY A 91 -6.99 -6.13 8.47
N ARG A 92 -8.21 -5.63 8.64
CA ARG A 92 -9.38 -6.16 7.97
C ARG A 92 -10.46 -5.09 7.85
N VAL A 93 -10.92 -4.87 6.62
CA VAL A 93 -12.18 -4.17 6.34
C VAL A 93 -13.26 -5.21 6.07
N GLU A 94 -14.23 -5.34 6.97
CA GLU A 94 -15.38 -6.23 6.81
C GLU A 94 -16.54 -5.49 6.15
N LEU A 95 -17.12 -6.08 5.10
CA LEU A 95 -18.24 -5.53 4.36
C LEU A 95 -19.56 -6.17 4.82
N LYS A 96 -20.63 -5.37 4.90
CA LYS A 96 -21.94 -5.82 5.38
C LYS A 96 -22.61 -6.79 4.39
N ASP A 97 -22.45 -6.55 3.10
CA ASP A 97 -23.08 -7.28 2.00
C ASP A 97 -22.04 -7.73 0.96
N TYR A 98 -20.96 -8.41 1.38
CA TYR A 98 -19.87 -8.83 0.47
C TYR A 98 -20.36 -9.59 -0.77
N GLN A 99 -21.39 -10.42 -0.63
CA GLN A 99 -21.97 -11.21 -1.74
C GLN A 99 -22.70 -10.36 -2.79
N LYS A 100 -22.95 -9.07 -2.52
CA LYS A 100 -23.61 -8.14 -3.45
C LYS A 100 -22.62 -7.23 -4.18
N LEU A 101 -21.32 -7.40 -3.98
CA LEU A 101 -20.31 -6.63 -4.69
C LEU A 101 -20.33 -6.96 -6.17
N SER A 102 -20.43 -5.93 -7.01
CA SER A 102 -20.12 -6.10 -8.42
C SER A 102 -18.63 -6.40 -8.61
N PHE A 103 -18.29 -7.08 -9.71
CA PHE A 103 -16.90 -7.36 -10.06
C PHE A 103 -16.04 -6.09 -10.08
N LEU A 104 -16.56 -5.00 -10.65
CA LEU A 104 -15.83 -3.73 -10.72
C LEU A 104 -15.55 -3.15 -9.32
N GLN A 105 -16.52 -3.20 -8.41
CA GLN A 105 -16.30 -2.75 -7.03
C GLN A 105 -15.24 -3.60 -6.32
N ALA A 106 -15.34 -4.93 -6.44
CA ALA A 106 -14.36 -5.84 -5.85
C ALA A 106 -12.95 -5.59 -6.42
N PHE A 107 -12.84 -5.38 -7.74
CA PHE A 107 -11.58 -5.05 -8.40
C PHE A 107 -10.99 -3.72 -7.91
N LEU A 108 -11.81 -2.66 -7.86
CA LEU A 108 -11.36 -1.35 -7.41
C LEU A 108 -10.92 -1.36 -5.95
N ILE A 109 -11.70 -2.00 -5.06
CA ILE A 109 -11.37 -2.13 -3.65
C ILE A 109 -10.07 -2.92 -3.51
N GLY A 110 -9.96 -4.11 -4.12
CA GLY A 110 -8.77 -4.95 -4.00
C GLY A 110 -7.48 -4.31 -4.54
N PHE A 111 -7.61 -3.44 -5.55
CA PHE A 111 -6.47 -2.72 -6.12
C PHE A 111 -6.15 -1.39 -5.40
N ALA A 112 -7.05 -0.89 -4.56
CA ALA A 112 -6.91 0.41 -3.92
C ALA A 112 -5.61 0.59 -3.12
N PRO A 113 -5.14 -0.38 -2.31
CA PRO A 113 -3.90 -0.24 -1.57
C PRO A 113 -2.68 -0.04 -2.46
N ILE A 114 -2.58 -0.77 -3.57
CA ILE A 114 -1.48 -0.59 -4.54
C ILE A 114 -1.55 0.81 -5.13
N TYR A 115 -2.71 1.19 -5.66
CA TYR A 115 -2.88 2.45 -6.36
C TYR A 115 -2.55 3.65 -5.45
N ILE A 116 -3.09 3.66 -4.23
CA ILE A 116 -2.87 4.75 -3.28
C ILE A 116 -1.41 4.76 -2.79
N SER A 117 -0.84 3.59 -2.46
CA SER A 117 0.54 3.50 -2.01
C SER A 117 1.53 3.93 -3.10
N PHE A 118 1.26 3.58 -4.36
CA PHE A 118 2.05 3.99 -5.51
C PHE A 118 2.11 5.51 -5.64
N TRP A 119 0.96 6.18 -5.69
CA TRP A 119 0.91 7.63 -5.83
C TRP A 119 1.50 8.35 -4.62
N LEU A 120 1.23 7.86 -3.41
CA LEU A 120 1.81 8.42 -2.20
C LEU A 120 3.33 8.27 -2.17
N PHE A 121 3.86 7.12 -2.57
CA PHE A 121 5.30 6.88 -2.63
C PHE A 121 5.99 7.86 -3.59
N PHE A 122 5.47 8.02 -4.80
CA PHE A 122 6.06 8.94 -5.79
C PHE A 122 5.86 10.42 -5.42
N PHE A 123 4.76 10.76 -4.76
CA PHE A 123 4.56 12.09 -4.17
C PHE A 123 5.65 12.40 -3.15
N LEU A 124 5.88 11.49 -2.18
CA LEU A 124 6.91 11.64 -1.15
C LEU A 124 8.32 11.68 -1.76
N TRP A 125 8.59 10.83 -2.75
CA TRP A 125 9.84 10.85 -3.52
C TRP A 125 10.08 12.21 -4.19
N GLY A 126 9.02 12.84 -4.73
CA GLY A 126 9.08 14.19 -5.26
C GLY A 126 9.50 15.23 -4.20
N GLN A 127 8.94 15.13 -2.99
CA GLN A 127 9.28 16.02 -1.89
C GLN A 127 10.74 15.86 -1.41
N LEU A 128 11.29 14.64 -1.43
CA LEU A 128 12.70 14.39 -1.06
C LEU A 128 13.71 15.11 -1.97
N LYS A 129 13.31 15.51 -3.18
CA LYS A 129 14.17 16.28 -4.09
C LYS A 129 14.20 17.78 -3.76
N ASN A 130 13.36 18.24 -2.84
CA ASN A 130 13.35 19.64 -2.42
C ASN A 130 14.59 19.91 -1.54
N PRO A 131 15.52 20.78 -1.98
CA PRO A 131 16.74 21.06 -1.20
C PRO A 131 16.46 21.77 0.13
N ASN A 132 15.26 22.34 0.30
CA ASN A 132 14.85 23.06 1.50
C ASN A 132 14.02 22.19 2.46
N ILE A 133 13.97 20.88 2.25
CA ILE A 133 13.23 19.99 3.14
C ILE A 133 13.86 19.97 4.54
N ASP A 134 13.01 20.12 5.55
CA ASP A 134 13.43 19.97 6.94
C ASP A 134 13.97 18.55 7.21
N VAL A 135 15.03 18.44 8.01
CA VAL A 135 15.72 17.18 8.27
C VAL A 135 14.79 16.15 8.94
N LEU A 136 13.91 16.58 9.84
CA LEU A 136 12.94 15.68 10.47
C LEU A 136 11.94 15.16 9.44
N LEU A 137 11.41 16.05 8.60
CA LEU A 137 10.48 15.67 7.53
C LEU A 137 11.11 14.70 6.52
N PHE A 138 12.40 14.89 6.20
CA PHE A 138 13.15 13.97 5.35
C PHE A 138 13.12 12.54 5.90
N TYR A 139 13.43 12.36 7.18
CA TYR A 139 13.40 11.04 7.81
C TYR A 139 11.99 10.47 7.93
N VAL A 140 10.99 11.31 8.22
CA VAL A 140 9.58 10.89 8.24
C VAL A 140 9.14 10.38 6.86
N TYR A 141 9.52 11.06 5.78
CA TYR A 141 9.17 10.63 4.42
C TYR A 141 9.84 9.31 4.06
N ILE A 142 11.14 9.13 4.34
CA ILE A 142 11.81 7.84 4.12
C ILE A 142 11.13 6.73 4.94
N PHE A 143 10.79 7.00 6.19
CA PHE A 143 10.09 6.04 7.04
C PHE A 143 8.75 5.63 6.44
N VAL A 144 7.91 6.58 6.03
CA VAL A 144 6.61 6.28 5.39
C VAL A 144 6.80 5.55 4.06
N MET A 145 7.75 5.97 3.22
CA MET A 145 8.05 5.30 1.95
C MET A 145 8.47 3.85 2.15
N MET A 146 9.31 3.57 3.14
CA MET A 146 9.69 2.19 3.51
C MET A 146 8.49 1.41 4.01
N SER A 147 7.63 2.01 4.85
CA SER A 147 6.38 1.39 5.30
C SER A 147 5.48 1.00 4.13
N LEU A 148 5.32 1.86 3.13
CA LEU A 148 4.51 1.58 1.94
C LEU A 148 5.08 0.42 1.12
N VAL A 149 6.39 0.37 0.91
CA VAL A 149 7.06 -0.74 0.20
C VAL A 149 6.90 -2.07 0.94
N LEU A 150 6.74 -2.05 2.27
CA LEU A 150 6.55 -3.25 3.07
C LEU A 150 5.09 -3.74 3.12
N SER A 151 4.12 -2.94 2.65
CA SER A 151 2.69 -3.25 2.75
C SER A 151 1.91 -3.12 1.44
N ALA A 152 2.52 -2.63 0.37
CA ALA A 152 1.86 -2.43 -0.92
C ALA A 152 1.67 -3.79 -1.61
N ALA A 153 0.49 -4.35 -1.45
CA ALA A 153 0.00 -5.55 -2.11
C ALA A 153 -1.50 -5.39 -2.40
N PRO A 154 -2.06 -6.11 -3.40
CA PRO A 154 -3.50 -6.20 -3.55
C PRO A 154 -4.08 -7.15 -2.50
N SER A 155 -5.31 -6.95 -2.05
CA SER A 155 -5.99 -7.89 -1.13
C SER A 155 -7.50 -7.93 -1.30
#